data_AF-A0AA51MY01-F1
#
_entry.id   AF-A0AA51MY01-F1
#
_cell.length_a   1.000
_cell.length_b   1.000
_cell.length_c   1.000
_cell.angle_alpha   90.00
_cell.angle_beta   90.00
_cell.angle_gamma   90.00
#
_symmetry.space_group_name_H-M   'P 1'
#
loop_
_entity.id
_entity.type
_entity.pdbx_description
1 polymer ?
#
loop_
_entity_poly.entity_id
_entity_poly.type
_entity_poly.pdbx_seq_one_letter_code
_entity_poly.pdbx_strand_id
1 'polypeptide(L)'
;MKNRKVILLLIITILLTGCSEKNGQIQLVEVSSEGSTIYQNDNIKIKIADNTDEKESIYASILKELQRIDEFSPIENIEIEISKQYIVPNLDKIIKCDAKYIETEDFRKQLIKRSYDIYDNWISEGLYARIYGIEEKEVDFTTYYSNNDFSLFGARFFEPFSSIEEIESVKSASIDLVEYLLKDNKREELLKNNIEILHMEEWAKEKNIDLSYHNEIESLMNRMEVYDIADKFIINTREEINGFKIDISMTEIKAKNERTKQYDTAEKIEQFILMFDRDILAVRKGIEEEAPKFYAEYKEILNNVPKIKYIFNTSVDHLPDGGFVIQPGSEEVNLKILNVHAHEYCHILFRNPFIEKGINIGISGWLGEGIANYMHGVYSESYMKMIEDGFNNIPNYTELLGTQDFTEEELKELKSLYDNLLNIYIKNDIDINNIEEIAKSKNKRIVENNLRVLHKVKFHKTLGIDLNEGNAPMDLMTEGESMDYHKNFSFFNYLVEEYGLEKMLYLNVTDFNGLTYKEVFGKTFEELKVDWTNYLKENIKGIESIL
;
A
#
# COMPACT_ATOMS: atom_id res chain seq x y z
N MET A 1 32.03 21.49 -55.55
CA MET A 1 32.14 22.50 -54.46
C MET A 1 30.82 23.19 -54.09
N LYS A 2 29.79 23.27 -54.95
CA LYS A 2 28.51 23.93 -54.61
C LYS A 2 27.66 23.19 -53.56
N ASN A 3 27.63 21.86 -53.57
CA ASN A 3 26.76 21.09 -52.64
C ASN A 3 27.30 21.01 -51.20
N ARG A 4 28.62 21.14 -50.98
CA ARG A 4 29.18 21.17 -49.61
C ARG A 4 28.83 22.45 -48.85
N LYS A 5 28.67 23.59 -49.55
CA LYS A 5 28.27 24.86 -48.91
C LYS A 5 26.80 24.86 -48.50
N VAL A 6 25.93 24.18 -49.25
CA VAL A 6 24.50 24.05 -48.93
C VAL A 6 24.27 23.13 -47.74
N ILE A 7 25.02 22.02 -47.66
CA ILE A 7 24.95 21.09 -46.51
C ILE A 7 25.52 21.76 -45.25
N LEU A 8 26.63 22.52 -45.37
CA LEU A 8 27.18 23.27 -44.23
C LEU A 8 26.21 24.38 -43.77
N LEU A 9 25.53 25.06 -44.69
CA LEU A 9 24.48 26.03 -44.34
C LEU A 9 23.31 25.34 -43.62
N LEU A 10 22.86 24.18 -44.09
CA LEU A 10 21.79 23.42 -43.45
C LEU A 10 22.18 22.96 -42.03
N ILE A 11 23.40 22.46 -41.84
CA ILE A 11 23.91 22.07 -40.51
C ILE A 11 24.04 23.29 -39.58
N ILE A 12 24.52 24.43 -40.09
CA ILE A 12 24.59 25.68 -39.32
C ILE A 12 23.19 26.23 -39.03
N THR A 13 22.22 26.08 -39.93
CA THR A 13 20.83 26.51 -39.69
C THR A 13 20.17 25.61 -38.65
N ILE A 14 20.41 24.29 -38.69
CA ILE A 14 19.92 23.33 -37.70
C ILE A 14 20.58 23.57 -36.32
N LEU A 15 21.87 23.94 -36.29
CA LEU A 15 22.57 24.33 -35.06
C LEU A 15 22.13 25.73 -34.54
N LEU A 16 21.76 26.67 -35.42
CA LEU A 16 21.25 27.98 -35.02
C LEU A 16 19.78 27.94 -34.59
N THR A 17 18.95 27.05 -35.15
CA THR A 17 17.60 26.76 -34.63
C THR A 17 17.63 25.85 -33.40
N GLY A 18 18.68 25.03 -33.25
CA GLY A 18 18.94 24.21 -32.06
C GLY A 18 19.61 24.97 -30.90
N CYS A 19 20.04 26.21 -31.13
CA CYS A 19 20.55 27.15 -30.14
C CYS A 19 19.74 28.45 -30.09
N SER A 20 18.44 28.37 -30.36
CA SER A 20 17.49 29.39 -29.92
C SER A 20 17.09 29.03 -28.50
N GLU A 21 17.44 29.87 -27.53
CA GLU A 21 16.79 29.87 -26.22
C GLU A 21 15.28 29.72 -26.44
N LYS A 22 14.68 28.66 -25.89
CA LYS A 22 13.22 28.48 -25.83
C LYS A 22 12.64 29.54 -24.87
N ASN A 23 12.70 30.80 -25.24
CA ASN A 23 11.95 31.90 -24.62
C ASN A 23 10.73 32.21 -25.50
N GLY A 24 10.04 31.16 -25.97
CA GLY A 24 8.81 31.29 -26.72
C GLY A 24 7.64 31.23 -25.76
N GLN A 25 6.80 32.27 -25.73
CA GLN A 25 5.51 32.18 -25.04
C GLN A 25 4.77 30.92 -25.48
N ILE A 26 4.18 30.20 -24.53
CA ILE A 26 3.33 29.04 -24.84
C ILE A 26 2.24 29.47 -25.82
N GLN A 27 2.21 28.82 -26.99
CA GLN A 27 1.16 28.99 -27.99
C GLN A 27 0.34 27.69 -28.06
N LEU A 28 -0.96 27.81 -27.82
CA LEU A 28 -1.91 26.71 -27.91
C LEU A 28 -2.91 27.01 -29.04
N VAL A 29 -3.23 25.98 -29.81
CA VAL A 29 -4.22 26.06 -30.89
C VAL A 29 -5.56 25.57 -30.34
N GLU A 30 -6.61 26.34 -30.58
CA GLU A 30 -7.98 25.90 -30.29
C GLU A 30 -8.41 24.84 -31.32
N VAL A 31 -8.91 23.71 -30.82
CA VAL A 31 -9.43 22.59 -31.61
C VAL A 31 -10.89 22.39 -31.25
N SER A 32 -11.77 22.46 -32.25
CA SER A 32 -13.20 22.20 -32.08
C SER A 32 -13.43 20.72 -31.72
N SER A 33 -14.14 20.47 -30.62
CA SER A 33 -14.56 19.12 -30.20
C SER A 33 -16.02 19.14 -29.74
N GLU A 34 -16.75 18.04 -29.92
CA GLU A 34 -18.11 17.94 -29.37
C GLU A 34 -18.06 17.91 -27.83
N GLY A 35 -18.77 18.83 -27.18
CA GLY A 35 -18.92 18.86 -25.72
C GLY A 35 -17.81 19.58 -24.95
N SER A 36 -16.78 20.10 -25.61
CA SER A 36 -15.71 20.89 -24.96
C SER A 36 -14.95 21.80 -25.92
N THR A 37 -14.34 22.85 -25.37
CA THR A 37 -13.30 23.63 -26.06
C THR A 37 -11.93 23.09 -25.66
N ILE A 38 -11.08 22.74 -26.63
CA ILE A 38 -9.74 22.18 -26.39
C ILE A 38 -8.69 23.16 -26.91
N TYR A 39 -7.70 23.48 -26.08
CA TYR A 39 -6.50 24.24 -26.45
C TYR A 39 -5.30 23.34 -26.30
N GLN A 40 -4.50 23.16 -27.35
CA GLN A 40 -3.38 22.22 -27.28
C GLN A 40 -2.18 22.58 -28.16
N ASN A 41 -1.01 22.04 -27.80
CA ASN A 41 0.17 21.85 -28.64
C ASN A 41 0.74 20.43 -28.39
N ASP A 42 1.99 20.16 -28.77
CA ASP A 42 2.61 18.84 -28.61
C ASP A 42 2.80 18.42 -27.13
N ASN A 43 2.86 19.38 -26.20
CA ASN A 43 3.23 19.16 -24.80
C ASN A 43 2.10 19.52 -23.81
N ILE A 44 1.14 20.34 -24.20
CA ILE A 44 0.13 20.89 -23.29
C ILE A 44 -1.24 20.70 -23.93
N LYS A 45 -2.19 20.18 -23.14
CA LYS A 45 -3.59 20.06 -23.53
C LYS A 45 -4.51 20.55 -22.42
N ILE A 46 -5.32 21.56 -22.72
CA ILE A 46 -6.32 22.13 -21.82
C ILE A 46 -7.70 21.88 -22.43
N LYS A 47 -8.54 21.09 -21.76
CA LYS A 47 -9.92 20.81 -22.15
C LYS A 47 -10.87 21.50 -21.18
N ILE A 48 -11.77 22.33 -21.69
CA ILE A 48 -12.80 23.02 -20.90
C ILE A 48 -14.18 22.58 -21.39
N ALA A 49 -14.91 21.85 -20.56
CA ALA A 49 -16.22 21.31 -20.89
C ALA A 49 -17.28 22.41 -21.12
N ASP A 50 -18.28 22.10 -21.96
CA ASP A 50 -19.36 23.04 -22.31
C ASP A 50 -20.28 23.42 -21.14
N ASN A 51 -20.26 22.61 -20.07
CA ASN A 51 -21.01 22.93 -18.85
C ASN A 51 -20.33 24.01 -17.98
N THR A 52 -19.14 24.50 -18.37
CA THR A 52 -18.37 25.52 -17.64
C THR A 52 -18.55 26.90 -18.29
N ASP A 53 -18.84 27.92 -17.47
CA ASP A 53 -18.97 29.31 -17.93
C ASP A 53 -17.59 29.98 -18.04
N GLU A 54 -17.50 31.15 -18.71
CA GLU A 54 -16.27 31.97 -18.79
C GLU A 54 -15.01 31.24 -19.30
N LYS A 55 -15.18 30.35 -20.28
CA LYS A 55 -14.09 29.51 -20.82
C LYS A 55 -12.82 30.27 -21.21
N GLU A 56 -12.96 31.46 -21.79
CA GLU A 56 -11.82 32.32 -22.17
C GLU A 56 -11.03 32.81 -20.94
N SER A 57 -11.71 33.18 -19.86
CA SER A 57 -11.10 33.62 -18.60
C SER A 57 -10.36 32.47 -17.92
N ILE A 58 -11.00 31.30 -17.86
CA ILE A 58 -10.44 30.05 -17.35
C ILE A 58 -9.16 29.69 -18.12
N TYR A 59 -9.24 29.69 -19.45
CA TYR A 59 -8.09 29.43 -20.31
C TYR A 59 -6.96 30.42 -20.05
N ALA A 60 -7.26 31.72 -20.00
CA ALA A 60 -6.26 32.76 -19.77
C ALA A 60 -5.56 32.62 -18.40
N SER A 61 -6.32 32.25 -17.36
CA SER A 61 -5.76 31.97 -16.03
C SER A 61 -4.80 30.78 -16.07
N ILE A 62 -5.24 29.62 -16.59
CA ILE A 62 -4.39 28.43 -16.70
C ILE A 62 -3.14 28.72 -17.54
N LEU A 63 -3.29 29.39 -18.69
CA LEU A 63 -2.18 29.72 -19.58
C LEU A 63 -1.15 30.61 -18.89
N LYS A 64 -1.58 31.59 -18.09
CA LYS A 64 -0.68 32.46 -17.34
C LYS A 64 0.16 31.67 -16.33
N GLU A 65 -0.45 30.74 -15.62
CA GLU A 65 0.26 29.89 -14.67
C GLU A 65 1.25 28.96 -15.38
N LEU A 66 0.85 28.33 -16.50
CA LEU A 66 1.73 27.51 -17.32
C LEU A 66 2.90 28.31 -17.90
N GLN A 67 2.68 29.56 -18.35
CA GLN A 67 3.75 30.44 -18.83
C GLN A 67 4.81 30.69 -17.76
N ARG A 68 4.37 30.95 -16.52
CA ARG A 68 5.28 31.18 -15.39
C ARG A 68 6.08 29.92 -15.05
N ILE A 69 5.47 28.75 -15.15
CA ILE A 69 6.14 27.46 -14.94
C ILE A 69 7.17 27.22 -16.07
N ASP A 70 6.80 27.43 -17.34
CA ASP A 70 7.67 27.22 -18.50
C ASP A 70 8.88 28.17 -18.52
N GLU A 71 8.73 29.40 -18.01
CA GLU A 71 9.84 30.34 -17.78
C GLU A 71 10.88 29.79 -16.80
N PHE A 72 10.47 28.95 -15.84
CA PHE A 72 11.41 28.20 -15.04
C PHE A 72 12.05 27.14 -15.93
N SER A 73 11.31 26.11 -16.34
CA SER A 73 11.85 25.05 -17.20
C SER A 73 10.79 24.60 -18.21
N PRO A 74 11.18 24.21 -19.43
CA PRO A 74 10.22 23.79 -20.45
C PRO A 74 9.29 22.69 -19.96
N ILE A 75 7.99 22.85 -20.24
CA ILE A 75 6.97 21.85 -19.91
C ILE A 75 7.03 20.71 -20.93
N GLU A 76 7.09 19.46 -20.45
CA GLU A 76 7.22 18.28 -21.32
C GLU A 76 5.87 17.71 -21.74
N ASN A 77 4.99 17.39 -20.79
CA ASN A 77 3.66 16.85 -21.08
C ASN A 77 2.68 17.13 -19.94
N ILE A 78 1.55 17.78 -20.23
CA ILE A 78 0.50 18.03 -19.24
C ILE A 78 -0.88 18.04 -19.90
N GLU A 79 -1.85 17.36 -19.26
CA GLU A 79 -3.26 17.41 -19.63
C GLU A 79 -4.12 17.90 -18.46
N ILE A 80 -5.00 18.85 -18.76
CA ILE A 80 -5.88 19.52 -17.80
C ILE A 80 -7.32 19.46 -18.33
N GLU A 81 -8.28 19.04 -17.51
CA GLU A 81 -9.70 18.99 -17.85
C GLU A 81 -10.54 19.76 -16.82
N ILE A 82 -11.24 20.80 -17.28
CA ILE A 82 -12.10 21.65 -16.44
C ILE A 82 -13.56 21.33 -16.70
N SER A 83 -14.31 20.97 -15.66
CA SER A 83 -15.76 20.74 -15.76
C SER A 83 -16.47 20.91 -14.41
N LYS A 84 -17.69 21.46 -14.43
CA LYS A 84 -18.57 21.55 -13.24
C LYS A 84 -18.96 20.20 -12.63
N GLN A 85 -18.73 19.09 -13.34
CA GLN A 85 -19.00 17.75 -12.81
C GLN A 85 -17.95 17.32 -11.77
N TYR A 86 -16.77 17.94 -11.80
CA TYR A 86 -15.73 17.67 -10.83
C TYR A 86 -15.98 18.52 -9.60
N ILE A 87 -15.83 17.92 -8.43
CA ILE A 87 -16.09 18.64 -7.18
C ILE A 87 -14.79 19.14 -6.57
N VAL A 88 -13.65 18.49 -6.85
CA VAL A 88 -12.29 18.81 -6.38
C VAL A 88 -11.29 18.35 -7.47
N PRO A 89 -10.07 18.93 -7.56
CA PRO A 89 -9.03 18.39 -8.42
C PRO A 89 -8.83 16.89 -8.26
N ASN A 90 -9.11 16.11 -9.31
CA ASN A 90 -8.71 14.72 -9.43
C ASN A 90 -7.31 14.68 -10.03
N LEU A 91 -6.45 13.88 -9.40
CA LEU A 91 -5.00 13.92 -9.55
C LEU A 91 -4.47 12.63 -10.17
N ASP A 92 -5.26 12.03 -11.07
CA ASP A 92 -4.76 11.00 -11.98
C ASP A 92 -3.67 11.59 -12.91
N LYS A 93 -3.28 10.87 -13.96
CA LYS A 93 -2.35 11.39 -15.00
C LYS A 93 -2.84 12.69 -15.66
N ILE A 94 -4.11 13.05 -15.46
CA ILE A 94 -4.77 14.25 -15.98
C ILE A 94 -5.30 15.04 -14.78
N ILE A 95 -5.01 16.34 -14.71
CA ILE A 95 -5.60 17.22 -13.70
C ILE A 95 -7.04 17.48 -14.08
N LYS A 96 -8.02 16.99 -13.31
CA LYS A 96 -9.45 17.24 -13.59
C LYS A 96 -10.08 18.05 -12.47
N CYS A 97 -10.58 19.26 -12.70
CA CYS A 97 -11.15 20.07 -11.61
C CYS A 97 -12.33 20.96 -12.05
N ASP A 98 -13.04 21.49 -11.06
CA ASP A 98 -13.96 22.61 -11.25
C ASP A 98 -13.17 23.91 -11.45
N ALA A 99 -13.69 24.82 -12.26
CA ALA A 99 -13.08 26.12 -12.54
C ALA A 99 -12.78 26.93 -11.26
N LYS A 100 -13.56 26.77 -10.19
CA LYS A 100 -13.37 27.49 -8.92
C LYS A 100 -12.05 27.18 -8.21
N TYR A 101 -11.33 26.11 -8.62
CA TYR A 101 -10.05 25.72 -8.01
C TYR A 101 -8.82 26.25 -8.74
N ILE A 102 -8.96 26.85 -9.93
CA ILE A 102 -7.82 27.21 -10.78
C ILE A 102 -6.87 28.23 -10.12
N GLU A 103 -7.39 29.06 -9.22
CA GLU A 103 -6.60 30.09 -8.54
C GLU A 103 -5.98 29.64 -7.21
N THR A 104 -6.19 28.37 -6.80
CA THR A 104 -5.70 27.88 -5.51
C THR A 104 -4.21 27.54 -5.55
N GLU A 105 -3.57 27.60 -4.38
CA GLU A 105 -2.19 27.12 -4.18
C GLU A 105 -2.04 25.65 -4.59
N ASP A 106 -2.99 24.80 -4.19
CA ASP A 106 -2.97 23.38 -4.55
C ASP A 106 -2.99 23.17 -6.06
N PHE A 107 -3.83 23.91 -6.80
CA PHE A 107 -3.85 23.80 -8.26
C PHE A 107 -2.50 24.18 -8.88
N ARG A 108 -1.87 25.26 -8.41
CA ARG A 108 -0.53 25.67 -8.89
C ARG A 108 0.55 24.62 -8.59
N LYS A 109 0.54 24.02 -7.40
CA LYS A 109 1.45 22.91 -7.06
C LYS A 109 1.21 21.70 -7.94
N GLN A 110 -0.04 21.37 -8.25
CA GLN A 110 -0.38 20.29 -9.17
C GLN A 110 0.06 20.56 -10.61
N LEU A 111 -0.04 21.82 -11.08
CA LEU A 111 0.53 22.21 -12.37
C LEU A 111 2.05 21.98 -12.39
N ILE A 112 2.78 22.35 -11.34
CA ILE A 112 4.23 22.09 -11.23
C ILE A 112 4.51 20.59 -11.27
N LYS A 113 3.80 19.81 -10.43
CA LYS A 113 3.97 18.35 -10.37
C LYS A 113 3.81 17.70 -11.74
N ARG A 114 2.70 18.00 -12.43
CA ARG A 114 2.40 17.39 -13.73
C ARG A 114 3.24 17.96 -14.88
N SER A 115 3.70 19.20 -14.79
CA SER A 115 4.59 19.79 -15.81
C SER A 115 5.96 19.11 -15.87
N TYR A 116 6.42 18.59 -14.74
CA TYR A 116 7.77 18.04 -14.57
C TYR A 116 7.80 16.56 -14.13
N ASP A 117 6.66 15.86 -14.13
CA ASP A 117 6.55 14.47 -13.64
C ASP A 117 7.11 14.27 -12.20
N ILE A 118 6.87 15.26 -11.33
CA ILE A 118 7.29 15.25 -9.93
C ILE A 118 6.20 14.63 -9.06
N TYR A 119 6.57 13.67 -8.22
CA TYR A 119 5.66 12.98 -7.31
C TYR A 119 5.80 13.52 -5.88
N ASP A 120 7.02 13.86 -5.45
CA ASP A 120 7.27 14.31 -4.08
C ASP A 120 6.66 15.66 -3.76
N ASN A 121 5.97 15.70 -2.61
CA ASN A 121 5.34 16.92 -2.11
C ASN A 121 6.38 18.00 -1.79
N TRP A 122 7.53 17.62 -1.22
CA TRP A 122 8.59 18.56 -0.86
C TRP A 122 9.20 19.30 -2.06
N ILE A 123 9.42 18.60 -3.18
CA ILE A 123 9.91 19.25 -4.41
C ILE A 123 8.87 20.23 -4.93
N SER A 124 7.60 19.82 -5.00
CA SER A 124 6.54 20.70 -5.47
C SER A 124 6.36 21.94 -4.58
N GLU A 125 6.54 21.79 -3.26
CA GLU A 125 6.48 22.90 -2.30
C GLU A 125 7.62 23.89 -2.54
N GLY A 126 8.87 23.40 -2.62
CA GLY A 126 10.03 24.27 -2.82
C GLY A 126 10.04 24.93 -4.19
N LEU A 127 9.67 24.22 -5.26
CA LEU A 127 9.53 24.80 -6.59
C LEU A 127 8.40 25.83 -6.66
N TYR A 128 7.29 25.59 -5.97
CA TYR A 128 6.22 26.58 -5.84
C TYR A 128 6.74 27.86 -5.20
N ALA A 129 7.46 27.77 -4.08
CA ALA A 129 8.04 28.95 -3.46
C ALA A 129 9.03 29.68 -4.39
N ARG A 130 9.91 28.92 -5.08
CA ARG A 130 10.89 29.46 -6.02
C ARG A 130 10.26 30.20 -7.20
N ILE A 131 9.30 29.58 -7.87
CA ILE A 131 8.64 30.11 -9.08
C ILE A 131 7.76 31.30 -8.70
N TYR A 132 7.09 31.23 -7.55
CA TYR A 132 6.13 32.23 -7.12
C TYR A 132 6.74 33.38 -6.32
N GLY A 133 8.01 33.26 -5.90
CA GLY A 133 8.72 34.26 -5.10
C GLY A 133 8.16 34.34 -3.68
N ILE A 134 7.83 33.18 -3.10
CA ILE A 134 7.30 33.08 -1.74
C ILE A 134 8.49 32.98 -0.78
N GLU A 135 8.51 33.85 0.22
CA GLU A 135 9.56 33.86 1.23
C GLU A 135 9.40 32.67 2.18
N GLU A 136 10.52 32.06 2.53
CA GLU A 136 10.60 31.03 3.55
C GLU A 136 10.21 31.62 4.92
N LYS A 137 9.37 30.90 5.68
CA LYS A 137 9.18 31.24 7.09
C LYS A 137 10.44 30.87 7.86
N GLU A 138 10.93 31.78 8.70
CA GLU A 138 12.09 31.51 9.54
C GLU A 138 11.75 30.41 10.57
N VAL A 139 12.34 29.22 10.40
CA VAL A 139 12.23 28.09 11.33
C VAL A 139 13.62 27.76 11.84
N ASP A 140 13.75 27.61 13.16
CA ASP A 140 14.97 27.10 13.78
C ASP A 140 14.99 25.56 13.64
N PHE A 141 15.50 25.08 12.50
CA PHE A 141 15.60 23.64 12.22
C PHE A 141 16.39 22.89 13.28
N THR A 142 17.46 23.49 13.81
CA THR A 142 18.29 22.87 14.85
C THR A 142 17.48 22.62 16.11
N THR A 143 16.73 23.62 16.58
CA THR A 143 15.88 23.45 17.76
C THR A 143 14.72 22.49 17.49
N TYR A 144 14.02 22.63 16.36
CA TYR A 144 12.85 21.83 16.05
C TYR A 144 13.19 20.34 15.86
N TYR A 145 14.14 20.02 14.98
CA TYR A 145 14.52 18.64 14.66
C TYR A 145 15.45 18.02 15.70
N SER A 146 15.88 18.76 16.74
CA SER A 146 16.50 18.11 17.91
C SER A 146 15.50 17.31 18.75
N ASN A 147 14.19 17.54 18.58
CA ASN A 147 13.13 16.88 19.34
C ASN A 147 12.10 16.16 18.46
N ASN A 148 12.24 16.22 17.13
CA ASN A 148 11.27 15.66 16.18
C ASN A 148 12.02 14.96 15.04
N ASP A 149 11.55 13.80 14.63
CA ASP A 149 12.12 13.07 13.49
C ASP A 149 11.88 13.84 12.18
N PHE A 150 12.95 13.97 11.39
CA PHE A 150 12.88 14.61 10.08
C PHE A 150 12.37 13.63 9.03
N SER A 151 11.36 14.03 8.27
CA SER A 151 10.94 13.37 7.04
C SER A 151 10.28 14.36 6.10
N LEU A 152 10.50 14.18 4.80
CA LEU A 152 9.89 14.93 3.71
C LEU A 152 8.76 14.15 3.03
N PHE A 153 8.31 13.06 3.64
CA PHE A 153 7.22 12.26 3.10
C PHE A 153 5.92 13.07 3.06
N GLY A 154 5.11 12.83 2.03
CA GLY A 154 3.97 13.67 1.70
C GLY A 154 2.91 13.79 2.81
N ALA A 155 2.76 12.80 3.69
CA ALA A 155 1.80 12.88 4.79
C ALA A 155 2.09 14.00 5.79
N ARG A 156 3.35 14.43 5.91
CA ARG A 156 3.76 15.49 6.83
C ARG A 156 3.34 16.90 6.43
N PHE A 157 2.77 17.04 5.23
CA PHE A 157 2.28 18.31 4.69
C PHE A 157 0.79 18.58 5.00
N PHE A 158 0.08 17.63 5.63
CA PHE A 158 -1.37 17.67 5.73
C PHE A 158 -1.90 17.42 7.15
N GLU A 159 -2.85 18.25 7.57
CA GLU A 159 -3.67 17.95 8.74
C GLU A 159 -4.64 16.80 8.43
N PRO A 160 -5.03 16.00 9.44
CA PRO A 160 -4.61 16.07 10.84
C PRO A 160 -3.46 15.12 11.18
N PHE A 161 -2.79 14.55 10.18
CA PHE A 161 -1.69 13.59 10.39
C PHE A 161 -0.44 14.24 10.95
N SER A 162 -0.28 15.54 10.68
CA SER A 162 0.76 16.39 11.23
C SER A 162 0.19 17.63 11.89
N SER A 163 0.92 18.13 12.87
CA SER A 163 0.58 19.39 13.53
C SER A 163 0.88 20.59 12.63
N ILE A 164 0.27 21.74 12.93
CA ILE A 164 0.55 22.99 12.20
C ILE A 164 2.06 23.34 12.24
N GLU A 165 2.70 23.16 13.41
CA GLU A 165 4.13 23.42 13.59
C GLU A 165 4.99 22.50 12.72
N GLU A 166 4.63 21.22 12.62
CA GLU A 166 5.31 20.26 11.75
C GLU A 166 5.15 20.60 10.28
N ILE A 167 3.93 20.92 9.84
CA ILE A 167 3.65 21.32 8.46
C ILE A 167 4.46 22.56 8.09
N GLU A 168 4.53 23.56 8.96
CA GLU A 168 5.34 24.76 8.74
C GLU A 168 6.84 24.45 8.67
N SER A 169 7.33 23.56 9.54
CA SER A 169 8.73 23.14 9.57
C SER A 169 9.12 22.37 8.31
N VAL A 170 8.31 21.40 7.89
CA VAL A 170 8.54 20.60 6.69
C VAL A 170 8.44 21.43 5.41
N LYS A 171 7.49 22.38 5.33
CA LYS A 171 7.42 23.33 4.21
C LYS A 171 8.67 24.20 4.13
N SER A 172 9.11 24.75 5.26
CA SER A 172 10.32 25.61 5.31
C SER A 172 11.57 24.82 4.91
N ALA A 173 11.72 23.60 5.44
CA ALA A 173 12.79 22.68 5.06
C ALA A 173 12.77 22.35 3.55
N SER A 174 11.58 22.16 2.97
CA SER A 174 11.42 21.90 1.53
C SER A 174 11.88 23.07 0.67
N ILE A 175 11.56 24.31 1.08
CA ILE A 175 11.96 25.53 0.37
C ILE A 175 13.48 25.69 0.44
N ASP A 176 14.06 25.59 1.64
CA ASP A 176 15.49 25.75 1.85
C ASP A 176 16.31 24.66 1.14
N LEU A 177 15.84 23.40 1.16
CA LEU A 177 16.50 22.30 0.43
C LEU A 177 16.43 22.50 -1.09
N VAL A 178 15.29 22.90 -1.65
CA VAL A 178 15.19 23.18 -3.09
C VAL A 178 16.11 24.34 -3.49
N GLU A 179 16.16 25.41 -2.70
CA GLU A 179 17.10 26.52 -2.93
C GLU A 179 18.57 26.07 -2.84
N TYR A 180 18.90 25.19 -1.89
CA TYR A 180 20.22 24.58 -1.77
C TYR A 180 20.59 23.80 -3.03
N LEU A 181 19.72 22.88 -3.46
CA LEU A 181 19.92 22.03 -4.63
C LEU A 181 20.06 22.87 -5.92
N LEU A 182 19.27 23.93 -6.08
CA LEU A 182 19.38 24.83 -7.22
C LEU A 182 20.72 25.59 -7.24
N LYS A 183 21.24 26.00 -6.08
CA LYS A 183 22.56 26.63 -5.96
C LYS A 183 23.71 25.67 -6.27
N ASP A 184 23.52 24.37 -5.98
CA ASP A 184 24.47 23.31 -6.31
C ASP A 184 24.32 22.75 -7.75
N ASN A 185 23.60 23.45 -8.62
CA ASN A 185 23.34 23.05 -10.01
C ASN A 185 22.57 21.73 -10.18
N LYS A 186 21.78 21.31 -9.18
CA LYS A 186 20.98 20.05 -9.21
C LYS A 186 19.60 20.20 -9.84
N ARG A 187 19.46 21.18 -10.73
CA ARG A 187 18.17 21.53 -11.34
C ARG A 187 17.59 20.38 -12.15
N GLU A 188 18.41 19.71 -12.95
CA GLU A 188 17.95 18.64 -13.84
C GLU A 188 17.52 17.41 -13.04
N GLU A 189 18.29 17.05 -12.02
CA GLU A 189 17.98 15.95 -11.10
C GLU A 189 16.70 16.23 -10.31
N LEU A 190 16.52 17.47 -9.84
CA LEU A 190 15.32 17.92 -9.12
C LEU A 190 14.07 17.80 -10.01
N LEU A 191 14.14 18.29 -11.25
CA LEU A 191 13.04 18.23 -12.20
C LEU A 191 12.75 16.83 -12.73
N LYS A 192 13.66 15.87 -12.54
CA LYS A 192 13.47 14.45 -12.87
C LYS A 192 13.06 13.60 -11.66
N ASN A 193 12.82 14.23 -10.50
CA ASN A 193 12.49 13.56 -9.25
C ASN A 193 13.54 12.47 -8.88
N ASN A 194 14.82 12.77 -9.11
CA ASN A 194 15.93 11.81 -9.00
C ASN A 194 17.09 12.41 -8.19
N ILE A 195 16.75 13.00 -7.03
CA ILE A 195 17.73 13.52 -6.08
C ILE A 195 18.30 12.35 -5.27
N GLU A 196 19.61 12.18 -5.33
CA GLU A 196 20.32 11.23 -4.48
C GLU A 196 20.34 11.72 -3.03
N ILE A 197 20.16 10.79 -2.08
CA ILE A 197 20.13 11.08 -0.65
C ILE A 197 21.39 11.81 -0.16
N LEU A 198 22.55 11.55 -0.77
CA LEU A 198 23.82 12.19 -0.42
C LEU A 198 23.77 13.73 -0.58
N HIS A 199 23.00 14.25 -1.54
CA HIS A 199 22.80 15.69 -1.67
C HIS A 199 21.95 16.28 -0.53
N MET A 200 21.03 15.49 0.02
CA MET A 200 20.27 15.88 1.20
C MET A 200 21.12 15.78 2.47
N GLU A 201 22.04 14.82 2.57
CA GLU A 201 22.96 14.67 3.71
C GLU A 201 23.88 15.89 3.88
N GLU A 202 24.39 16.44 2.78
CA GLU A 202 25.24 17.64 2.80
C GLU A 202 24.45 18.86 3.32
N TRP A 203 23.25 19.08 2.79
CA TRP A 203 22.32 20.11 3.26
C TRP A 203 21.94 19.93 4.75
N ALA A 204 21.53 18.73 5.14
CA ALA A 204 21.10 18.43 6.50
C ALA A 204 22.22 18.64 7.52
N LYS A 205 23.47 18.32 7.14
CA LYS A 205 24.65 18.59 7.95
C LYS A 205 24.88 20.08 8.17
N GLU A 206 24.66 20.93 7.16
CA GLU A 206 24.73 22.39 7.31
C GLU A 206 23.65 22.94 8.24
N LYS A 207 22.48 22.31 8.27
CA LYS A 207 21.33 22.69 9.10
C LYS A 207 21.24 21.99 10.46
N ASN A 208 22.17 21.07 10.73
CA ASN A 208 22.19 20.22 11.92
C ASN A 208 20.88 19.43 12.11
N ILE A 209 20.41 18.81 11.02
CA ILE A 209 19.24 17.93 10.97
C ILE A 209 19.73 16.47 10.94
N ASP A 210 19.16 15.62 11.79
CA ASP A 210 19.40 14.17 11.73
C ASP A 210 18.49 13.53 10.67
N LEU A 211 19.10 12.86 9.69
CA LEU A 211 18.39 12.15 8.62
C LEU A 211 18.19 10.65 8.93
N SER A 212 18.53 10.18 10.13
CA SER A 212 18.40 8.76 10.51
C SER A 212 17.02 8.18 10.15
N TYR A 213 15.95 8.82 10.62
CA TYR A 213 14.58 8.40 10.30
C TYR A 213 14.23 8.55 8.82
N HIS A 214 14.62 9.67 8.18
CA HIS A 214 14.39 9.87 6.75
C HIS A 214 15.02 8.75 5.90
N ASN A 215 16.22 8.30 6.27
CA ASN A 215 16.92 7.22 5.60
C ASN A 215 16.21 5.87 5.78
N GLU A 216 15.53 5.65 6.90
CA GLU A 216 14.72 4.42 7.11
C GLU A 216 13.53 4.34 6.15
N ILE A 217 12.98 5.49 5.75
CA ILE A 217 11.84 5.60 4.82
C ILE A 217 12.25 6.00 3.40
N GLU A 218 13.55 6.04 3.07
CA GLU A 218 14.06 6.48 1.77
C GLU A 218 13.40 5.71 0.62
N SER A 219 13.11 4.42 0.82
CA SER A 219 12.43 3.61 -0.17
C SER A 219 11.01 4.08 -0.49
N LEU A 220 10.40 4.98 0.27
CA LEU A 220 9.10 5.58 -0.05
C LEU A 220 9.26 6.87 -0.88
N MET A 221 10.38 7.58 -0.70
CA MET A 221 10.68 8.84 -1.37
C MET A 221 10.84 8.61 -2.88
N ASN A 222 10.49 9.60 -3.70
CA ASN A 222 10.54 9.51 -5.17
C ASN A 222 9.60 8.49 -5.83
N ARG A 223 8.91 7.65 -5.03
CA ARG A 223 7.98 6.62 -5.52
C ARG A 223 6.52 6.97 -5.29
N MET A 224 6.22 7.86 -4.34
CA MET A 224 4.86 8.07 -3.88
C MET A 224 4.43 9.52 -3.95
N GLU A 225 3.16 9.70 -4.29
CA GLU A 225 2.50 10.99 -4.32
C GLU A 225 1.34 10.98 -3.33
N VAL A 226 1.27 12.03 -2.50
CA VAL A 226 0.29 12.14 -1.42
C VAL A 226 -0.58 13.37 -1.62
N TYR A 227 -1.88 13.20 -1.37
CA TYR A 227 -2.89 14.22 -1.58
C TYR A 227 -3.94 14.24 -0.47
N ASP A 228 -4.38 15.44 -0.13
CA ASP A 228 -5.64 15.67 0.57
C ASP A 228 -6.67 16.21 -0.42
N ILE A 229 -7.68 15.39 -0.75
CA ILE A 229 -8.71 15.70 -1.74
C ILE A 229 -10.08 15.46 -1.12
N ALA A 230 -10.84 16.52 -0.89
CA ALA A 230 -12.20 16.47 -0.37
C ALA A 230 -12.29 15.78 1.01
N ASP A 231 -12.87 14.58 1.04
CA ASP A 231 -13.04 13.71 2.19
C ASP A 231 -12.09 12.50 2.16
N LYS A 232 -11.10 12.51 1.26
CA LYS A 232 -10.12 11.44 1.08
C LYS A 232 -8.70 11.95 1.15
N PHE A 233 -7.88 11.20 1.88
CA PHE A 233 -6.45 11.31 1.82
C PHE A 233 -5.91 10.15 0.99
N ILE A 234 -5.21 10.47 -0.09
CA ILE A 234 -4.78 9.50 -1.11
C ILE A 234 -3.26 9.41 -1.10
N ILE A 235 -2.74 8.20 -0.96
CA ILE A 235 -1.34 7.88 -1.19
C ILE A 235 -1.28 7.02 -2.45
N ASN A 236 -0.48 7.41 -3.44
CA ASN A 236 -0.41 6.73 -4.72
C ASN A 236 1.04 6.51 -5.13
N THR A 237 1.41 5.25 -5.32
CA THR A 237 2.69 4.87 -5.92
C THR A 237 2.75 5.23 -7.41
N ARG A 238 3.95 5.48 -7.93
CA ARG A 238 4.20 5.71 -9.35
C ARG A 238 4.04 4.44 -10.17
N GLU A 239 4.39 3.30 -9.58
CA GLU A 239 4.46 2.02 -10.26
C GLU A 239 3.07 1.46 -10.57
N GLU A 240 2.76 1.27 -11.85
CA GLU A 240 1.51 0.59 -12.27
C GLU A 240 1.56 -0.93 -12.03
N ILE A 241 2.75 -1.47 -11.76
CA ILE A 241 3.01 -2.88 -11.49
C ILE A 241 3.70 -2.99 -10.12
N ASN A 242 3.18 -3.85 -9.25
CA ASN A 242 3.58 -4.03 -7.87
C ASN A 242 3.51 -2.74 -7.01
N GLY A 243 2.78 -1.73 -7.48
CA GLY A 243 2.46 -0.55 -6.70
C GLY A 243 1.15 -0.71 -5.95
N PHE A 244 0.81 0.32 -5.17
CA PHE A 244 -0.49 0.46 -4.55
C PHE A 244 -1.00 1.90 -4.54
N LYS A 245 -2.31 2.03 -4.41
CA LYS A 245 -3.04 3.26 -4.11
C LYS A 245 -3.81 3.05 -2.81
N ILE A 246 -3.78 4.01 -1.90
CA ILE A 246 -4.42 3.92 -0.59
C ILE A 246 -5.37 5.10 -0.45
N ASP A 247 -6.65 4.81 -0.30
CA ASP A 247 -7.71 5.78 -0.05
C ASP A 247 -8.06 5.75 1.45
N ILE A 248 -7.73 6.80 2.19
CA ILE A 248 -8.06 6.97 3.61
C ILE A 248 -9.23 7.95 3.76
N SER A 249 -10.26 7.57 4.52
CA SER A 249 -11.39 8.46 4.82
C SER A 249 -11.00 9.57 5.82
N MET A 250 -10.93 10.81 5.35
CA MET A 250 -10.69 11.98 6.21
C MET A 250 -11.86 12.26 7.14
N THR A 251 -13.07 11.88 6.74
CA THR A 251 -14.26 11.98 7.60
C THR A 251 -14.09 11.12 8.85
N GLU A 252 -13.59 9.89 8.73
CA GLU A 252 -13.40 9.00 9.87
C GLU A 252 -12.27 9.46 10.79
N ILE A 253 -11.16 9.91 10.20
CA ILE A 253 -10.04 10.50 10.94
C ILE A 253 -10.50 11.70 11.77
N LYS A 254 -11.23 12.64 11.16
CA LYS A 254 -11.77 13.83 11.85
C LYS A 254 -12.80 13.47 12.91
N ALA A 255 -13.56 12.39 12.70
CA ALA A 255 -14.49 11.85 13.69
C ALA A 255 -13.79 11.13 14.86
N LYS A 256 -12.47 10.95 14.80
CA LYS A 256 -11.66 10.24 15.81
C LYS A 256 -12.20 8.83 16.10
N ASN A 257 -12.61 8.12 15.05
CA ASN A 257 -13.00 6.72 15.19
C ASN A 257 -11.80 5.93 15.74
N GLU A 258 -12.02 5.10 16.76
CA GLU A 258 -10.95 4.36 17.42
C GLU A 258 -10.11 3.51 16.46
N ARG A 259 -10.72 2.96 15.41
CA ARG A 259 -10.00 2.15 14.41
C ARG A 259 -9.01 2.96 13.60
N THR A 260 -9.18 4.29 13.49
CA THR A 260 -8.25 5.14 12.74
C THR A 260 -6.96 5.44 13.51
N LYS A 261 -6.87 5.10 14.80
CA LYS A 261 -5.63 5.20 15.59
C LYS A 261 -4.46 4.42 14.99
N GLN A 262 -4.74 3.47 14.10
CA GLN A 262 -3.73 2.71 13.36
C GLN A 262 -2.95 3.58 12.35
N TYR A 263 -3.50 4.72 11.92
CA TYR A 263 -2.96 5.58 10.87
C TYR A 263 -3.29 7.06 11.07
N ASP A 264 -3.42 7.52 12.32
CA ASP A 264 -3.82 8.90 12.66
C ASP A 264 -2.65 9.90 12.72
N THR A 265 -1.42 9.46 12.48
CA THR A 265 -0.23 10.32 12.39
C THR A 265 0.55 10.02 11.10
N ALA A 266 1.34 11.00 10.63
CA ALA A 266 2.19 10.83 9.45
C ALA A 266 3.22 9.69 9.64
N GLU A 267 3.81 9.59 10.84
CA GLU A 267 4.72 8.50 11.19
C GLU A 267 4.07 7.12 11.04
N LYS A 268 2.86 6.93 11.60
CA LYS A 268 2.14 5.65 11.45
C LYS A 268 1.83 5.33 9.99
N ILE A 269 1.55 6.35 9.19
CA ILE A 269 1.37 6.20 7.74
C ILE A 269 2.66 5.70 7.08
N GLU A 270 3.78 6.34 7.33
CA GLU A 270 5.10 5.95 6.81
C GLU A 270 5.42 4.49 7.18
N GLN A 271 5.21 4.12 8.45
CA GLN A 271 5.51 2.77 8.96
C GLN A 271 4.64 1.68 8.32
N PHE A 272 3.32 1.88 8.17
CA PHE A 272 2.49 0.83 7.58
C PHE A 272 2.74 0.68 6.07
N ILE A 273 3.10 1.76 5.37
CA ILE A 273 3.45 1.68 3.95
C ILE A 273 4.74 0.87 3.76
N LEU A 274 5.76 1.12 4.59
CA LEU A 274 6.98 0.29 4.59
C LEU A 274 6.67 -1.17 4.87
N MET A 275 5.79 -1.43 5.83
CA MET A 275 5.33 -2.79 6.15
C MET A 275 4.67 -3.45 4.92
N PHE A 276 3.81 -2.75 4.18
CA PHE A 276 3.18 -3.28 2.96
C PHE A 276 4.23 -3.66 1.90
N ASP A 277 5.20 -2.78 1.62
CA ASP A 277 6.29 -3.05 0.67
C ASP A 277 7.10 -4.29 1.10
N ARG A 278 7.46 -4.38 2.38
CA ARG A 278 8.23 -5.51 2.94
C ARG A 278 7.44 -6.82 2.88
N ASP A 279 6.15 -6.80 3.20
CA ASP A 279 5.29 -7.98 3.19
C ASP A 279 5.12 -8.55 1.78
N ILE A 280 4.86 -7.69 0.80
CA ILE A 280 4.75 -8.07 -0.61
C ILE A 280 6.04 -8.76 -1.09
N LEU A 281 7.20 -8.18 -0.76
CA LEU A 281 8.51 -8.74 -1.09
C LEU A 281 8.77 -10.06 -0.36
N ALA A 282 8.43 -10.14 0.93
CA ALA A 282 8.64 -11.32 1.74
C ALA A 282 7.80 -12.52 1.26
N VAL A 283 6.52 -12.30 0.93
CA VAL A 283 5.65 -13.35 0.37
C VAL A 283 6.21 -13.88 -0.95
N ARG A 284 6.61 -12.99 -1.87
CA ARG A 284 7.18 -13.39 -3.16
C ARG A 284 8.49 -14.15 -3.01
N LYS A 285 9.37 -13.70 -2.11
CA LYS A 285 10.63 -14.37 -1.81
C LYS A 285 10.40 -15.74 -1.17
N GLY A 286 9.43 -15.86 -0.27
CA GLY A 286 9.02 -17.15 0.32
C GLY A 286 8.60 -18.16 -0.74
N ILE A 287 7.82 -17.73 -1.74
CA ILE A 287 7.45 -18.58 -2.88
C ILE A 287 8.68 -18.97 -3.72
N GLU A 288 9.58 -18.03 -4.02
CA GLU A 288 10.81 -18.30 -4.77
C GLU A 288 11.71 -19.34 -4.06
N GLU A 289 11.83 -19.25 -2.75
CA GLU A 289 12.68 -20.14 -1.94
C GLU A 289 12.07 -21.53 -1.72
N GLU A 290 10.77 -21.61 -1.45
CA GLU A 290 10.12 -22.86 -1.04
C GLU A 290 9.33 -23.58 -2.13
N ALA A 291 9.02 -22.87 -3.22
CA ALA A 291 8.37 -23.41 -4.39
C ALA A 291 9.10 -23.00 -5.68
N PRO A 292 10.41 -23.28 -5.80
CA PRO A 292 11.26 -22.71 -6.86
C PRO A 292 10.83 -23.12 -8.28
N LYS A 293 10.23 -24.31 -8.48
CA LYS A 293 9.74 -24.71 -9.81
C LYS A 293 8.45 -23.98 -10.16
N PHE A 294 7.52 -23.88 -9.21
CA PHE A 294 6.30 -23.09 -9.38
C PHE A 294 6.65 -21.63 -9.67
N TYR A 295 7.57 -21.05 -8.89
CA TYR A 295 8.05 -19.69 -9.12
C TYR A 295 8.69 -19.54 -10.49
N ALA A 296 9.57 -20.44 -10.91
CA ALA A 296 10.21 -20.37 -12.23
C ALA A 296 9.19 -20.46 -13.39
N GLU A 297 8.15 -21.27 -13.24
CA GLU A 297 7.08 -21.44 -14.23
C GLU A 297 6.18 -20.20 -14.33
N TYR A 298 5.83 -19.59 -13.20
CA TYR A 298 4.90 -18.46 -13.12
C TYR A 298 5.55 -17.12 -12.79
N LYS A 299 6.88 -17.00 -12.92
CA LYS A 299 7.67 -15.82 -12.55
C LYS A 299 7.14 -14.54 -13.17
N GLU A 300 6.81 -14.59 -14.46
CA GLU A 300 6.28 -13.44 -15.21
C GLU A 300 4.90 -13.01 -14.69
N ILE A 301 4.13 -13.90 -14.08
CA ILE A 301 2.83 -13.58 -13.49
C ILE A 301 3.03 -13.01 -12.08
N LEU A 302 3.79 -13.74 -11.24
CA LEU A 302 4.03 -13.38 -9.84
C LEU A 302 4.81 -12.07 -9.66
N ASN A 303 5.59 -11.67 -10.67
CA ASN A 303 6.37 -10.43 -10.64
C ASN A 303 5.68 -9.24 -11.31
N ASN A 304 4.51 -9.44 -11.92
CA ASN A 304 3.78 -8.38 -12.62
C ASN A 304 2.35 -8.25 -12.08
N VAL A 305 2.21 -8.07 -10.77
CA VAL A 305 0.90 -7.84 -10.14
C VAL A 305 0.44 -6.41 -10.45
N PRO A 306 -0.81 -6.19 -10.93
CA PRO A 306 -1.33 -4.84 -11.13
C PRO A 306 -1.34 -4.01 -9.84
N LYS A 307 -1.33 -2.68 -9.99
CA LYS A 307 -1.43 -1.75 -8.86
C LYS A 307 -2.69 -2.03 -8.03
N ILE A 308 -2.51 -2.29 -6.73
CA ILE A 308 -3.61 -2.62 -5.82
C ILE A 308 -4.18 -1.36 -5.19
N LYS A 309 -5.50 -1.22 -5.17
CA LYS A 309 -6.18 -0.12 -4.49
C LYS A 309 -6.72 -0.57 -3.14
N TYR A 310 -6.11 -0.08 -2.08
CA TYR A 310 -6.57 -0.22 -0.71
C TYR A 310 -7.53 0.90 -0.35
N ILE A 311 -8.64 0.55 0.29
CA ILE A 311 -9.66 1.48 0.76
C ILE A 311 -9.81 1.28 2.27
N PHE A 312 -9.47 2.30 3.04
CA PHE A 312 -9.61 2.30 4.50
C PHE A 312 -10.90 3.01 4.87
N ASN A 313 -11.92 2.19 5.07
CA ASN A 313 -13.25 2.61 5.47
C ASN A 313 -13.74 1.73 6.62
N THR A 314 -13.69 2.29 7.83
CA THR A 314 -14.02 1.62 9.08
C THR A 314 -15.51 1.70 9.42
N SER A 315 -16.27 2.58 8.76
CA SER A 315 -17.69 2.86 9.00
C SER A 315 -18.67 1.89 8.32
N VAL A 316 -18.18 0.94 7.53
CA VAL A 316 -19.03 -0.06 6.87
C VAL A 316 -19.26 -1.26 7.81
N ASP A 317 -20.38 -1.24 8.52
CA ASP A 317 -20.72 -2.23 9.56
C ASP A 317 -20.80 -3.68 9.07
N HIS A 318 -21.11 -3.92 7.80
CA HIS A 318 -21.29 -5.26 7.22
C HIS A 318 -20.00 -5.90 6.69
N LEU A 319 -18.85 -5.22 6.77
CA LEU A 319 -17.59 -5.85 6.38
C LEU A 319 -17.09 -6.78 7.49
N PRO A 320 -16.57 -7.97 7.16
CA PRO A 320 -15.91 -8.84 8.13
C PRO A 320 -14.79 -8.08 8.87
N ASP A 321 -14.56 -8.42 10.14
CA ASP A 321 -13.42 -7.88 10.88
C ASP A 321 -12.11 -8.34 10.22
N GLY A 322 -11.33 -7.40 9.71
CA GLY A 322 -10.12 -7.66 8.92
C GLY A 322 -10.12 -6.88 7.61
N GLY A 323 -10.27 -7.58 6.51
CA GLY A 323 -10.33 -7.04 5.15
C GLY A 323 -11.09 -7.97 4.21
N PHE A 324 -11.32 -7.52 2.99
CA PHE A 324 -11.80 -8.37 1.90
C PHE A 324 -11.54 -7.73 0.53
N VAL A 325 -11.36 -8.57 -0.48
CA VAL A 325 -11.36 -8.17 -1.90
C VAL A 325 -12.80 -7.93 -2.35
N ILE A 326 -13.08 -6.74 -2.90
CA ILE A 326 -14.46 -6.26 -3.16
C ILE A 326 -15.26 -7.23 -4.03
N GLN A 327 -14.68 -7.64 -5.15
CA GLN A 327 -15.32 -8.53 -6.09
C GLN A 327 -14.30 -9.49 -6.70
N PRO A 328 -14.75 -10.68 -7.13
CA PRO A 328 -14.00 -11.49 -8.06
C PRO A 328 -13.46 -10.69 -9.25
N GLY A 329 -12.12 -10.62 -9.37
CA GLY A 329 -11.47 -9.89 -10.46
C GLY A 329 -11.16 -8.41 -10.18
N SER A 330 -11.49 -7.87 -8.99
CA SER A 330 -11.13 -6.49 -8.63
C SER A 330 -9.69 -6.41 -8.10
N GLU A 331 -9.01 -5.29 -8.37
CA GLU A 331 -7.75 -4.89 -7.74
C GLU A 331 -8.00 -4.06 -6.47
N GLU A 332 -9.23 -4.08 -5.94
CA GLU A 332 -9.65 -3.27 -4.81
C GLU A 332 -9.80 -4.11 -3.54
N VAL A 333 -9.14 -3.68 -2.46
CA VAL A 333 -9.17 -4.28 -1.13
C VAL A 333 -9.75 -3.28 -0.15
N ASN A 334 -10.78 -3.64 0.60
CA ASN A 334 -11.16 -2.88 1.79
C ASN A 334 -10.42 -3.44 3.00
N LEU A 335 -9.73 -2.58 3.75
CA LEU A 335 -9.10 -2.96 5.02
C LEU A 335 -9.72 -2.16 6.16
N LYS A 336 -10.19 -2.88 7.19
CA LYS A 336 -10.52 -2.34 8.52
C LYS A 336 -9.34 -2.43 9.50
N ILE A 337 -8.43 -3.36 9.25
CA ILE A 337 -7.24 -3.62 10.07
C ILE A 337 -6.03 -3.68 9.15
N LEU A 338 -5.01 -2.85 9.41
CA LEU A 338 -3.81 -2.80 8.57
C LEU A 338 -3.04 -4.13 8.58
N ASN A 339 -3.05 -4.81 9.73
CA ASN A 339 -2.28 -6.04 9.96
C ASN A 339 -2.70 -7.22 9.07
N VAL A 340 -3.88 -7.17 8.42
CA VAL A 340 -4.33 -8.24 7.51
C VAL A 340 -3.99 -7.98 6.05
N HIS A 341 -3.28 -6.90 5.73
CA HIS A 341 -2.90 -6.54 4.36
C HIS A 341 -2.27 -7.71 3.59
N ALA A 342 -1.28 -8.38 4.17
CA ALA A 342 -0.54 -9.43 3.47
C ALA A 342 -1.42 -10.64 3.12
N HIS A 343 -2.43 -10.92 3.96
CA HIS A 343 -3.46 -11.93 3.68
C HIS A 343 -4.26 -11.54 2.44
N GLU A 344 -4.81 -10.33 2.41
CA GLU A 344 -5.62 -9.85 1.27
C GLU A 344 -4.80 -9.69 -0.01
N TYR A 345 -3.51 -9.31 0.11
CA TYR A 345 -2.58 -9.27 -1.00
C TYR A 345 -2.45 -10.64 -1.68
N CYS A 346 -2.38 -11.73 -0.91
CA CYS A 346 -2.26 -13.08 -1.46
C CYS A 346 -3.48 -13.46 -2.32
N HIS A 347 -4.68 -13.02 -1.93
CA HIS A 347 -5.88 -13.23 -2.74
C HIS A 347 -5.81 -12.56 -4.11
N ILE A 348 -5.13 -11.41 -4.21
CA ILE A 348 -4.91 -10.73 -5.50
C ILE A 348 -3.78 -11.39 -6.29
N LEU A 349 -2.66 -11.68 -5.63
CA LEU A 349 -1.48 -12.32 -6.23
C LEU A 349 -1.84 -13.60 -6.99
N PHE A 350 -2.69 -14.43 -6.39
CA PHE A 350 -3.13 -15.70 -6.95
C PHE A 350 -4.48 -15.62 -7.67
N ARG A 351 -4.86 -14.47 -8.23
CA ARG A 351 -6.13 -14.35 -8.95
C ARG A 351 -6.02 -13.59 -10.26
N ASN A 352 -6.10 -12.27 -10.22
CA ASN A 352 -6.25 -11.44 -11.42
C ASN A 352 -5.10 -11.68 -12.42
N PRO A 353 -3.82 -11.73 -11.99
CA PRO A 353 -2.71 -11.96 -12.91
C PRO A 353 -2.78 -13.32 -13.63
N PHE A 354 -3.29 -14.35 -12.96
CA PHE A 354 -3.43 -15.69 -13.53
C PHE A 354 -4.64 -15.80 -14.46
N ILE A 355 -5.77 -15.19 -14.08
CA ILE A 355 -6.98 -15.14 -14.91
C ILE A 355 -6.69 -14.43 -16.24
N GLU A 356 -5.94 -13.32 -16.21
CA GLU A 356 -5.51 -12.61 -17.42
C GLU A 356 -4.68 -13.48 -18.38
N LYS A 357 -3.99 -14.49 -17.86
CA LYS A 357 -3.24 -15.48 -18.65
C LYS A 357 -4.08 -16.70 -19.04
N GLY A 358 -5.39 -16.68 -18.80
CA GLY A 358 -6.31 -17.77 -19.12
C GLY A 358 -6.19 -18.98 -18.19
N ILE A 359 -5.52 -18.83 -17.04
CA ILE A 359 -5.43 -19.86 -16.02
C ILE A 359 -6.66 -19.73 -15.13
N ASN A 360 -7.55 -20.71 -15.21
CA ASN A 360 -8.75 -20.74 -14.37
C ASN A 360 -8.37 -21.19 -12.96
N ILE A 361 -8.29 -20.25 -12.04
CA ILE A 361 -8.08 -20.55 -10.62
C ILE A 361 -9.43 -20.91 -10.02
N GLY A 362 -9.58 -22.19 -9.68
CA GLY A 362 -10.76 -22.71 -9.01
C GLY A 362 -10.95 -22.01 -7.67
N ILE A 363 -12.12 -21.42 -7.46
CA ILE A 363 -12.48 -20.71 -6.22
C ILE A 363 -12.85 -21.73 -5.15
N SER A 364 -11.88 -22.52 -4.67
CA SER A 364 -12.07 -23.20 -3.39
C SER A 364 -11.68 -22.21 -2.30
N GLY A 365 -12.68 -21.71 -1.57
CA GLY A 365 -12.49 -20.82 -0.43
C GLY A 365 -11.52 -21.40 0.59
N TRP A 366 -11.59 -22.69 0.88
CA TRP A 366 -10.68 -23.30 1.85
C TRP A 366 -9.21 -23.21 1.41
N LEU A 367 -8.91 -23.48 0.13
CA LEU A 367 -7.53 -23.46 -0.35
C LEU A 367 -7.00 -22.04 -0.49
N GLY A 368 -7.80 -21.13 -1.08
CA GLY A 368 -7.40 -19.73 -1.24
C GLY A 368 -7.13 -19.05 0.10
N GLU A 369 -8.03 -19.25 1.07
CA GLU A 369 -7.88 -18.70 2.42
C GLU A 369 -6.75 -19.41 3.21
N GLY A 370 -6.53 -20.70 2.98
CA GLY A 370 -5.39 -21.44 3.53
C GLY A 370 -4.05 -20.90 3.03
N ILE A 371 -3.90 -20.68 1.72
CA ILE A 371 -2.70 -20.09 1.11
C ILE A 371 -2.48 -18.69 1.66
N ALA A 372 -3.50 -17.83 1.63
CA ALA A 372 -3.40 -16.46 2.15
C ALA A 372 -2.99 -16.43 3.63
N ASN A 373 -3.58 -17.30 4.46
CA ASN A 373 -3.25 -17.39 5.87
C ASN A 373 -1.83 -17.92 6.12
N TYR A 374 -1.38 -18.94 5.38
CA TYR A 374 -0.01 -19.46 5.49
C TYR A 374 1.00 -18.37 5.13
N MET A 375 0.82 -17.71 3.98
CA MET A 375 1.74 -16.67 3.52
C MET A 375 1.81 -15.49 4.50
N HIS A 376 0.64 -15.05 4.99
CA HIS A 376 0.55 -14.02 6.02
C HIS A 376 1.28 -14.45 7.29
N GLY A 377 0.97 -15.63 7.83
CA GLY A 377 1.54 -16.12 9.07
C GLY A 377 3.05 -16.37 9.02
N VAL A 378 3.53 -16.88 7.90
CA VAL A 378 4.91 -17.35 7.77
C VAL A 378 5.85 -16.23 7.32
N TYR A 379 5.45 -15.37 6.38
CA TYR A 379 6.37 -14.45 5.73
C TYR A 379 6.22 -12.98 6.12
N SER A 380 5.04 -12.54 6.56
CA SER A 380 4.80 -11.10 6.76
C SER A 380 5.30 -10.54 8.10
N GLU A 381 5.65 -9.26 8.09
CA GLU A 381 5.84 -8.39 9.25
C GLU A 381 4.49 -7.96 9.85
N SER A 382 3.45 -7.73 9.04
CA SER A 382 2.11 -7.37 9.54
C SER A 382 1.55 -8.39 10.53
N TYR A 383 1.85 -9.66 10.30
CA TYR A 383 1.50 -10.74 11.21
C TYR A 383 2.15 -10.60 12.58
N MET A 384 3.40 -10.12 12.66
CA MET A 384 4.10 -9.91 13.93
C MET A 384 3.41 -8.86 14.80
N LYS A 385 2.86 -7.80 14.18
CA LYS A 385 2.03 -6.82 14.90
C LYS A 385 0.76 -7.45 15.46
N MET A 386 0.15 -8.38 14.72
CA MET A 386 -1.01 -9.13 15.22
C MET A 386 -0.66 -10.09 16.37
N ILE A 387 0.54 -10.69 16.35
CA ILE A 387 1.06 -11.49 17.47
C ILE A 387 1.31 -10.60 18.68
N GLU A 388 1.95 -9.44 18.49
CA GLU A 388 2.25 -8.47 19.55
C GLU A 388 0.99 -8.10 20.35
N ASP A 389 -0.08 -7.73 19.64
CA ASP A 389 -1.38 -7.43 20.25
C ASP A 389 -1.95 -8.64 21.01
N GLY A 390 -1.88 -9.83 20.41
CA GLY A 390 -2.34 -11.07 21.04
C GLY A 390 -1.57 -11.39 22.33
N PHE A 391 -0.25 -11.22 22.31
CA PHE A 391 0.64 -11.51 23.43
C PHE A 391 0.49 -10.52 24.57
N ASN A 392 0.25 -9.25 24.29
CA ASN A 392 -0.06 -8.25 25.30
C ASN A 392 -1.39 -8.54 26.01
N ASN A 393 -2.34 -9.16 25.31
CA ASN A 393 -3.66 -9.50 25.84
C ASN A 393 -3.67 -10.81 26.66
N ILE A 394 -2.80 -11.78 26.37
CA ILE A 394 -2.80 -13.08 27.04
C ILE A 394 -2.58 -12.94 28.56
N PRO A 395 -1.53 -12.28 29.09
CA PRO A 395 -1.36 -12.11 30.53
C PRO A 395 -2.48 -11.27 31.19
N ASN A 396 -3.12 -10.40 30.41
CA ASN A 396 -4.12 -9.44 30.87
C ASN A 396 -5.56 -9.88 30.54
N TYR A 397 -5.79 -11.17 30.23
CA TYR A 397 -7.09 -11.66 29.77
C TYR A 397 -8.24 -11.35 30.72
N THR A 398 -7.97 -11.17 32.03
CA THR A 398 -9.01 -10.87 33.02
C THR A 398 -9.63 -9.50 32.79
N GLU A 399 -8.85 -8.51 32.37
CA GLU A 399 -9.35 -7.20 31.99
C GLU A 399 -10.14 -7.29 30.70
N LEU A 400 -9.60 -7.98 29.69
CA LEU A 400 -10.25 -8.19 28.39
C LEU A 400 -11.60 -8.88 28.53
N LEU A 401 -11.67 -9.98 29.28
CA LEU A 401 -12.92 -10.71 29.53
C LEU A 401 -13.89 -9.92 30.41
N GLY A 402 -13.39 -9.02 31.27
CA GLY A 402 -14.21 -8.17 32.14
C GLY A 402 -14.93 -7.03 31.41
N THR A 403 -14.61 -6.78 30.14
CA THR A 403 -15.27 -5.78 29.30
C THR A 403 -16.52 -6.31 28.58
N GLN A 404 -16.82 -7.61 28.71
CA GLN A 404 -17.94 -8.27 28.03
C GLN A 404 -18.86 -8.99 29.02
N ASP A 405 -20.14 -9.10 28.64
CA ASP A 405 -21.17 -9.77 29.44
C ASP A 405 -21.15 -11.29 29.21
N PHE A 406 -20.21 -11.97 29.86
CA PHE A 406 -20.12 -13.43 29.88
C PHE A 406 -20.80 -14.03 31.11
N THR A 407 -21.34 -15.23 30.98
CA THR A 407 -21.81 -16.04 32.13
C THR A 407 -20.64 -16.50 33.00
N GLU A 408 -20.91 -16.86 34.27
CA GLU A 408 -19.88 -17.38 35.17
C GLU A 408 -19.20 -18.65 34.63
N GLU A 409 -19.95 -19.49 33.91
CA GLU A 409 -19.46 -20.72 33.29
C GLU A 409 -18.54 -20.43 32.09
N GLU A 410 -18.98 -19.56 31.17
CA GLU A 410 -18.15 -19.10 30.04
C GLU A 410 -16.87 -18.44 30.54
N LEU A 411 -16.94 -17.55 31.53
CA LEU A 411 -15.75 -16.92 32.13
C LEU A 411 -14.78 -17.96 32.68
N LYS A 412 -15.28 -18.98 33.37
CA LYS A 412 -14.42 -20.03 33.92
C LYS A 412 -13.71 -20.82 32.82
N GLU A 413 -14.42 -21.19 31.76
CA GLU A 413 -13.84 -21.89 30.61
C GLU A 413 -12.82 -21.03 29.85
N LEU A 414 -13.17 -19.77 29.57
CA LEU A 414 -12.29 -18.85 28.86
C LEU A 414 -11.01 -18.55 29.65
N LYS A 415 -11.08 -18.37 30.96
CA LYS A 415 -9.88 -18.24 31.81
C LYS A 415 -8.98 -19.46 31.72
N SER A 416 -9.57 -20.66 31.81
CA SER A 416 -8.81 -21.91 31.64
C SER A 416 -8.19 -22.02 30.25
N LEU A 417 -8.87 -21.53 29.20
CA LEU A 417 -8.36 -21.53 27.83
C LEU A 417 -7.12 -20.64 27.69
N TYR A 418 -7.14 -19.43 28.24
CA TYR A 418 -5.97 -18.54 28.23
C TYR A 418 -4.80 -19.08 29.07
N ASP A 419 -5.07 -19.64 30.25
CA ASP A 419 -4.03 -20.28 31.08
C ASP A 419 -3.40 -21.47 30.35
N ASN A 420 -4.21 -22.26 29.64
CA ASN A 420 -3.73 -23.37 28.81
C ASN A 420 -2.88 -22.86 27.65
N LEU A 421 -3.31 -21.82 26.94
CA LEU A 421 -2.58 -21.22 25.84
C LEU A 421 -1.19 -20.72 26.29
N LEU A 422 -1.13 -19.99 27.42
CA LEU A 422 0.12 -19.52 28.01
C LEU A 422 1.06 -20.70 28.36
N ASN A 423 0.51 -21.74 28.97
CA ASN A 423 1.28 -22.95 29.29
C ASN A 423 1.79 -23.68 28.04
N ILE A 424 1.03 -23.68 26.94
CA ILE A 424 1.48 -24.24 25.67
C ILE A 424 2.65 -23.42 25.12
N TYR A 425 2.57 -22.08 25.11
CA TYR A 425 3.69 -21.24 24.67
C TYR A 425 4.98 -21.54 25.46
N ILE A 426 4.89 -21.60 26.80
CA ILE A 426 6.02 -21.94 27.67
C ILE A 426 6.61 -23.32 27.34
N LYS A 427 5.78 -24.35 27.13
CA LYS A 427 6.26 -25.72 26.82
C LYS A 427 6.94 -25.84 25.46
N ASN A 428 6.63 -24.94 24.54
CA ASN A 428 7.15 -24.91 23.17
C ASN A 428 8.24 -23.84 22.98
N ASP A 429 8.83 -23.34 24.07
CA ASP A 429 9.91 -22.35 24.06
C ASP A 429 9.54 -21.07 23.28
N ILE A 430 8.28 -20.64 23.37
CA ILE A 430 7.79 -19.38 22.81
C ILE A 430 7.70 -18.37 23.95
N ASP A 431 8.63 -17.42 23.96
CA ASP A 431 8.59 -16.28 24.89
C ASP A 431 7.68 -15.19 24.35
N ILE A 432 6.54 -15.00 25.03
CA ILE A 432 5.55 -13.99 24.67
C ILE A 432 6.05 -12.55 24.85
N ASN A 433 7.18 -12.34 25.54
CA ASN A 433 7.80 -11.03 25.69
C ASN A 433 8.90 -10.77 24.64
N ASN A 434 9.17 -11.74 23.75
CA ASN A 434 10.23 -11.65 22.75
C ASN A 434 9.72 -11.97 21.34
N ILE A 435 8.95 -11.04 20.77
CA ILE A 435 8.36 -11.18 19.42
C ILE A 435 9.44 -11.32 18.35
N GLU A 436 10.60 -10.67 18.51
CA GLU A 436 11.71 -10.77 17.56
C GLU A 436 12.20 -12.20 17.36
N GLU A 437 12.18 -13.03 18.41
CA GLU A 437 12.60 -14.42 18.32
C GLU A 437 11.64 -15.25 17.45
N ILE A 438 10.35 -14.95 17.53
CA ILE A 438 9.32 -15.56 16.69
C ILE A 438 9.46 -15.05 15.27
N ALA A 439 9.65 -13.74 15.10
CA ALA A 439 9.82 -13.10 13.81
C ALA A 439 10.95 -13.75 12.98
N LYS A 440 12.03 -14.18 13.63
CA LYS A 440 13.20 -14.80 12.99
C LYS A 440 13.06 -16.31 12.75
N SER A 441 12.02 -16.97 13.29
CA SER A 441 11.88 -18.43 13.24
C SER A 441 10.60 -18.86 12.54
N LYS A 442 10.75 -19.40 11.32
CA LYS A 442 9.64 -19.98 10.54
C LYS A 442 8.83 -20.99 11.35
N ASN A 443 9.49 -21.91 12.03
CA ASN A 443 8.82 -22.95 12.81
C ASN A 443 8.01 -22.35 13.97
N LYS A 444 8.54 -21.33 14.65
CA LYS A 444 7.79 -20.65 15.74
C LYS A 444 6.58 -19.90 15.19
N ARG A 445 6.70 -19.25 14.02
CA ARG A 445 5.56 -18.63 13.33
C ARG A 445 4.47 -19.64 12.97
N ILE A 446 4.84 -20.82 12.46
CA ILE A 446 3.88 -21.88 12.15
C ILE A 446 3.18 -22.40 13.41
N VAL A 447 3.94 -22.63 14.49
CA VAL A 447 3.36 -23.07 15.77
C VAL A 447 2.40 -22.02 16.31
N GLU A 448 2.80 -20.74 16.34
CA GLU A 448 1.93 -19.65 16.77
C GLU A 448 0.68 -19.55 15.88
N ASN A 449 0.81 -19.66 14.56
CA ASN A 449 -0.33 -19.58 13.65
C ASN A 449 -1.35 -20.68 13.92
N ASN A 450 -0.89 -21.92 14.12
CA ASN A 450 -1.76 -23.02 14.56
C ASN A 450 -2.43 -22.71 15.90
N LEU A 451 -1.67 -22.23 16.90
CA LEU A 451 -2.20 -21.93 18.22
C LEU A 451 -3.24 -20.83 18.20
N ARG A 452 -3.01 -19.73 17.49
CA ARG A 452 -3.96 -18.62 17.42
C ARG A 452 -5.28 -19.06 16.79
N VAL A 453 -5.24 -19.77 15.67
CA VAL A 453 -6.47 -20.16 14.95
C VAL A 453 -7.25 -21.21 15.74
N LEU A 454 -6.58 -22.22 16.31
CA LEU A 454 -7.21 -23.25 17.13
C LEU A 454 -7.75 -22.72 18.45
N HIS A 455 -7.02 -21.80 19.09
CA HIS A 455 -7.51 -21.07 20.26
C HIS A 455 -8.80 -20.32 19.94
N LYS A 456 -8.86 -19.63 18.80
CA LYS A 456 -10.06 -18.90 18.37
C LYS A 456 -11.26 -19.84 18.12
N VAL A 457 -11.02 -21.00 17.51
CA VAL A 457 -12.04 -22.05 17.35
C VAL A 457 -12.60 -22.50 18.70
N LYS A 458 -11.72 -22.78 19.67
CA LYS A 458 -12.13 -23.20 21.02
C LYS A 458 -12.90 -22.10 21.75
N PHE A 459 -12.44 -20.85 21.62
CA PHE A 459 -13.10 -19.67 22.16
C PHE A 459 -14.54 -19.54 21.64
N HIS A 460 -14.72 -19.59 20.31
CA HIS A 460 -16.05 -19.54 19.69
C HIS A 460 -16.96 -20.68 20.17
N LYS A 461 -16.42 -21.89 20.27
CA LYS A 461 -17.16 -23.06 20.75
C LYS A 461 -17.64 -22.91 22.19
N THR A 462 -16.82 -22.34 23.08
CA THR A 462 -17.23 -22.04 24.47
C THR A 462 -18.37 -21.03 24.50
N LEU A 463 -18.43 -20.09 23.55
CA LEU A 463 -19.53 -19.14 23.40
C LEU A 463 -20.75 -19.69 22.64
N GLY A 464 -20.76 -20.97 22.30
CA GLY A 464 -21.83 -21.59 21.51
C GLY A 464 -21.95 -21.05 20.07
N ILE A 465 -20.91 -20.41 19.56
CA ILE A 465 -20.84 -19.93 18.18
C ILE A 465 -20.44 -21.11 17.30
N ASP A 466 -21.42 -21.65 16.58
CA ASP A 466 -21.21 -22.75 15.64
C ASP A 466 -20.79 -22.19 14.27
N LEU A 467 -19.53 -22.42 13.92
CA LEU A 467 -18.99 -22.12 12.61
C LEU A 467 -19.02 -23.42 11.81
N ASN A 468 -19.74 -23.42 10.68
CA ASN A 468 -20.08 -24.59 9.87
C ASN A 468 -19.07 -25.76 9.93
N GLU A 469 -19.50 -26.90 10.47
CA GLU A 469 -18.89 -28.21 10.28
C GLU A 469 -19.79 -29.02 9.34
N GLY A 470 -19.71 -28.71 8.04
CA GLY A 470 -20.56 -29.34 7.02
C GLY A 470 -20.20 -30.82 6.82
N ASN A 471 -21.20 -31.62 6.43
CA ASN A 471 -20.98 -32.96 5.90
C ASN A 471 -20.82 -32.87 4.37
N ALA A 472 -19.62 -33.15 3.85
CA ALA A 472 -19.39 -33.30 2.42
C ALA A 472 -18.98 -34.76 2.14
N PRO A 473 -19.73 -35.53 1.32
CA PRO A 473 -19.61 -36.99 1.31
C PRO A 473 -18.86 -37.57 0.08
N MET A 474 -17.88 -36.89 -0.51
CA MET A 474 -17.39 -37.29 -1.85
C MET A 474 -15.88 -37.38 -2.06
N ASP A 475 -15.03 -37.16 -1.04
CA ASP A 475 -13.56 -37.15 -1.11
C ASP A 475 -12.98 -36.23 -2.21
N LEU A 476 -13.82 -35.31 -2.70
CA LEU A 476 -13.46 -34.30 -3.69
C LEU A 476 -12.69 -33.19 -3.00
N MET A 477 -11.82 -32.49 -3.74
CA MET A 477 -11.09 -31.33 -3.19
C MET A 477 -12.02 -30.23 -2.65
N THR A 478 -13.28 -30.16 -3.08
CA THR A 478 -14.30 -29.25 -2.55
C THR A 478 -14.77 -29.61 -1.13
N GLU A 479 -14.44 -30.80 -0.62
CA GLU A 479 -14.80 -31.25 0.72
C GLU A 479 -14.12 -30.42 1.82
N GLY A 480 -12.98 -29.77 1.52
CA GLY A 480 -12.34 -28.83 2.43
C GLY A 480 -13.23 -27.65 2.85
N GLU A 481 -14.22 -27.26 2.04
CA GLU A 481 -15.21 -26.21 2.38
C GLU A 481 -16.13 -26.62 3.54
N SER A 482 -16.15 -27.90 3.91
CA SER A 482 -16.96 -28.41 5.00
C SER A 482 -16.29 -28.23 6.37
N MET A 483 -15.01 -27.86 6.39
CA MET A 483 -14.27 -27.58 7.62
C MET A 483 -14.57 -26.16 8.13
N ASP A 484 -14.57 -26.00 9.45
CA ASP A 484 -14.55 -24.68 10.08
C ASP A 484 -13.46 -23.78 9.46
N TYR A 485 -13.83 -22.54 9.20
CA TYR A 485 -12.99 -21.54 8.52
C TYR A 485 -11.61 -21.38 9.17
N HIS A 486 -11.53 -21.37 10.51
CA HIS A 486 -10.28 -21.20 11.24
C HIS A 486 -9.51 -22.51 11.41
N LYS A 487 -10.18 -23.66 11.55
CA LYS A 487 -9.52 -24.98 11.50
C LYS A 487 -8.81 -25.19 10.18
N ASN A 488 -9.42 -24.74 9.09
CA ASN A 488 -8.85 -24.86 7.75
C ASN A 488 -7.46 -24.21 7.63
N PHE A 489 -7.21 -23.10 8.31
CA PHE A 489 -5.87 -22.47 8.37
C PHE A 489 -4.82 -23.41 8.96
N SER A 490 -5.14 -24.05 10.09
CA SER A 490 -4.24 -25.01 10.73
C SER A 490 -4.09 -26.29 9.90
N PHE A 491 -5.16 -26.77 9.27
CA PHE A 491 -5.12 -27.91 8.37
C PHE A 491 -4.22 -27.65 7.15
N PHE A 492 -4.33 -26.46 6.54
CA PHE A 492 -3.47 -26.06 5.43
C PHE A 492 -2.00 -25.95 5.84
N ASN A 493 -1.70 -25.40 7.04
CA ASN A 493 -0.32 -25.42 7.57
C ASN A 493 0.25 -26.84 7.60
N TYR A 494 -0.53 -27.83 8.06
CA TYR A 494 -0.11 -29.24 8.02
C TYR A 494 0.13 -29.74 6.59
N LEU A 495 -0.75 -29.42 5.64
CA LEU A 495 -0.57 -29.85 4.25
C LEU A 495 0.73 -29.30 3.65
N VAL A 496 1.09 -28.05 3.98
CA VAL A 496 2.37 -27.47 3.54
C VAL A 496 3.55 -28.17 4.20
N GLU A 497 3.51 -28.43 5.50
CA GLU A 497 4.62 -29.08 6.22
C GLU A 497 4.84 -30.54 5.79
N GLU A 498 3.76 -31.27 5.48
CA GLU A 498 3.83 -32.68 5.05
C GLU A 498 4.12 -32.83 3.55
N TYR A 499 3.50 -31.99 2.70
CA TYR A 499 3.53 -32.18 1.24
C TYR A 499 4.26 -31.07 0.46
N GLY A 500 4.70 -30.01 1.15
CA GLY A 500 5.44 -28.88 0.58
C GLY A 500 4.56 -27.79 -0.03
N LEU A 501 5.02 -26.54 0.10
CA LEU A 501 4.32 -25.36 -0.44
C LEU A 501 4.15 -25.44 -1.96
N GLU A 502 5.18 -25.91 -2.68
CA GLU A 502 5.16 -26.06 -4.14
C GLU A 502 3.95 -26.85 -4.63
N LYS A 503 3.61 -27.95 -3.95
CA LYS A 503 2.47 -28.78 -4.32
C LYS A 503 1.15 -28.04 -4.10
N MET A 504 1.04 -27.27 -3.02
CA MET A 504 -0.17 -26.52 -2.69
C MET A 504 -0.41 -25.37 -3.67
N LEU A 505 0.66 -24.72 -4.13
CA LEU A 505 0.56 -23.69 -5.16
C LEU A 505 0.18 -24.28 -6.53
N TYR A 506 0.72 -25.43 -6.92
CA TYR A 506 0.29 -26.13 -8.14
C TYR A 506 -1.18 -26.54 -8.06
N LEU A 507 -1.63 -27.02 -6.90
CA LEU A 507 -3.03 -27.35 -6.69
C LEU A 507 -3.93 -26.13 -6.91
N ASN A 508 -3.52 -24.95 -6.45
CA ASN A 508 -4.27 -23.69 -6.62
C ASN A 508 -4.52 -23.29 -8.09
N VAL A 509 -3.60 -23.64 -9.00
CA VAL A 509 -3.70 -23.33 -10.44
C VAL A 509 -4.21 -24.51 -11.27
N THR A 510 -4.59 -25.61 -10.62
CA THR A 510 -5.14 -26.81 -11.27
C THR A 510 -6.67 -26.74 -11.35
N ASP A 511 -7.27 -27.39 -12.35
CA ASP A 511 -8.73 -27.56 -12.40
C ASP A 511 -9.22 -28.47 -11.26
N PHE A 512 -9.97 -27.90 -10.31
CA PHE A 512 -10.50 -28.59 -9.13
C PHE A 512 -11.66 -29.55 -9.46
N ASN A 513 -12.24 -29.45 -10.65
CA ASN A 513 -13.46 -30.19 -10.98
C ASN A 513 -13.19 -31.70 -11.05
N GLY A 514 -13.72 -32.43 -10.07
CA GLY A 514 -13.62 -33.89 -10.00
C GLY A 514 -12.31 -34.43 -9.43
N LEU A 515 -11.37 -33.56 -9.04
CA LEU A 515 -10.12 -33.95 -8.40
C LEU A 515 -10.39 -34.41 -6.95
N THR A 516 -9.77 -35.51 -6.53
CA THR A 516 -9.96 -36.09 -5.19
C THR A 516 -8.73 -35.90 -4.28
N TYR A 517 -8.95 -35.88 -2.97
CA TYR A 517 -7.86 -35.88 -1.99
C TYR A 517 -6.96 -37.11 -2.17
N LYS A 518 -7.54 -38.27 -2.47
CA LYS A 518 -6.78 -39.49 -2.70
C LYS A 518 -5.87 -39.43 -3.92
N GLU A 519 -6.28 -38.77 -5.00
CA GLU A 519 -5.40 -38.57 -6.17
C GLU A 519 -4.27 -37.60 -5.87
N VAL A 520 -4.54 -36.54 -5.11
CA VAL A 520 -3.54 -35.50 -4.80
C VAL A 520 -2.57 -35.96 -3.73
N PHE A 521 -3.08 -36.51 -2.62
CA PHE A 521 -2.32 -36.80 -1.39
C PHE A 521 -2.12 -38.30 -1.13
N GLY A 522 -2.79 -39.18 -1.87
CA GLY A 522 -2.77 -40.62 -1.60
C GLY A 522 -3.63 -41.04 -0.40
N LYS A 523 -4.35 -40.10 0.22
CA LYS A 523 -5.18 -40.28 1.42
C LYS A 523 -6.51 -39.57 1.24
N THR A 524 -7.55 -40.11 1.86
CA THR A 524 -8.86 -39.48 1.93
C THR A 524 -8.82 -38.23 2.81
N PHE A 525 -9.81 -37.35 2.68
CA PHE A 525 -9.94 -36.16 3.52
C PHE A 525 -9.99 -36.50 5.02
N GLU A 526 -10.74 -37.54 5.40
CA GLU A 526 -10.82 -38.00 6.81
C GLU A 526 -9.48 -38.52 7.34
N GLU A 527 -8.74 -39.28 6.54
CA GLU A 527 -7.39 -39.74 6.90
C GLU A 527 -6.45 -38.55 7.11
N LEU A 528 -6.51 -37.53 6.24
CA LEU A 528 -5.71 -36.31 6.38
C LEU A 528 -6.08 -35.51 7.63
N LYS A 529 -7.36 -35.45 8.04
CA LYS A 529 -7.77 -34.81 9.30
C LYS A 529 -7.22 -35.52 10.53
N VAL A 530 -7.20 -36.86 10.50
CA VAL A 530 -6.58 -37.68 11.55
C VAL A 530 -5.08 -37.41 11.61
N ASP A 531 -4.41 -37.40 10.47
CA ASP A 531 -2.97 -37.14 10.37
C ASP A 531 -2.61 -35.72 10.83
N TRP A 532 -3.40 -34.72 10.43
CA TRP A 532 -3.26 -33.34 10.90
C TRP A 532 -3.35 -33.26 12.43
N THR A 533 -4.33 -33.92 13.02
CA THR A 533 -4.50 -33.95 14.49
C THR A 533 -3.31 -34.61 15.18
N ASN A 534 -2.76 -35.69 14.60
CA ASN A 534 -1.58 -36.36 15.12
C ASN A 534 -0.33 -35.47 14.98
N TYR A 535 -0.15 -34.84 13.82
CA TYR A 535 0.92 -33.88 13.56
C TYR A 535 0.93 -32.76 14.61
N LEU A 536 -0.23 -32.17 14.93
CA LEU A 536 -0.34 -31.14 15.96
C LEU A 536 0.14 -31.65 17.33
N LYS A 537 -0.30 -32.85 17.74
CA LYS A 537 0.08 -33.46 19.04
C LYS A 537 1.56 -33.81 19.12
N GLU A 538 2.15 -34.23 18.01
CA GLU A 538 3.57 -34.59 17.94
C GLU A 538 4.48 -33.35 17.97
N ASN A 539 4.04 -32.24 17.36
CA ASN A 539 4.88 -31.06 17.15
C ASN A 539 4.60 -29.90 18.11
N ILE A 540 3.43 -29.86 18.78
CA ILE A 540 3.06 -28.78 19.70
C ILE A 540 2.71 -29.38 21.07
N LYS A 541 3.62 -29.21 22.04
CA LYS A 541 3.47 -29.80 23.38
C LYS A 541 2.27 -29.20 24.12
N GLY A 542 1.33 -30.04 24.54
CA GLY A 542 0.17 -29.65 25.34
C GLY A 542 -1.02 -29.11 24.54
N ILE A 543 -0.97 -29.21 23.22
CA ILE A 543 -2.03 -28.77 22.30
C ILE A 543 -3.38 -29.44 22.58
N GLU A 544 -3.39 -30.63 23.20
CA GLU A 544 -4.62 -31.37 23.54
C GLU A 544 -5.55 -30.60 24.48
N SER A 545 -5.04 -29.60 25.18
CA SER A 545 -5.85 -28.73 26.05
C SER A 545 -6.69 -27.70 25.29
N ILE A 546 -6.40 -27.46 23.99
CA ILE A 546 -7.17 -26.54 23.14
C ILE A 546 -7.90 -27.23 21.99
N LEU A 547 -7.47 -28.44 21.58
CA LEU A 547 -8.24 -29.33 20.70
C LEU A 547 -9.55 -29.77 21.38
#